data_AF-A0A0T7A308-F1
#
_entry.id   AF-A0A0T7A308-F1
#
_cell.length_a   1.000
_cell.length_b   1.000
_cell.length_c   1.000
_cell.angle_alpha   90.00
_cell.angle_beta   90.00
_cell.angle_gamma   90.00
#
_symmetry.space_group_name_H-M   'P 1'
#
loop_
_entity.id
_entity.type
_entity.pdbx_description
1 polymer ?
#
loop_
_entity_poly.entity_id
_entity_poly.type
_entity_poly.pdbx_seq_one_letter_code
_entity_poly.pdbx_strand_id
1 'polypeptide(L)'
;MAYLHTQKQFNYYDKVIEIYQQTGYTPYRIAKLGLVPVSRHAIKDWIANFVAENGKVSPMTVMQKPQITTPQAQSEEVENLKKRVKELEAQLRQAEIKAEFYDEMINVAEAKFKIPIRKKAGAKQ
;
A
#
# COMPACT_ATOMS: atom_id res chain seq x y z
N MET A 1 -1.76 7.16 -30.27
CA MET A 1 -2.30 8.43 -29.73
C MET A 1 -3.83 8.35 -29.78
N ALA A 2 -4.47 7.73 -28.79
CA ALA A 2 -5.93 7.66 -28.74
C ALA A 2 -6.48 9.05 -28.33
N TYR A 3 -7.27 9.66 -29.21
CA TYR A 3 -7.85 10.98 -28.98
C TYR A 3 -8.88 10.91 -27.85
N LEU A 4 -8.63 11.65 -26.76
CA LEU A 4 -9.58 11.83 -25.66
C LEU A 4 -10.69 12.77 -26.15
N HIS A 5 -11.89 12.24 -26.40
CA HIS A 5 -12.97 12.99 -27.07
C HIS A 5 -13.89 13.78 -26.11
N THR A 6 -13.66 13.78 -24.79
CA THR A 6 -14.51 14.54 -23.84
C THR A 6 -13.74 15.00 -22.61
N GLN A 7 -14.04 16.20 -22.09
CA GLN A 7 -13.40 16.76 -20.86
C GLN A 7 -13.48 15.80 -19.65
N LYS A 8 -14.59 15.06 -19.53
CA LYS A 8 -14.78 14.06 -18.47
C LYS A 8 -13.78 12.90 -18.58
N GLN A 9 -13.37 12.53 -19.78
CA GLN A 9 -12.40 11.45 -19.98
C GLN A 9 -11.02 11.88 -19.50
N PHE A 10 -10.57 13.07 -19.88
CA PHE A 10 -9.28 13.62 -19.43
C PHE A 10 -9.18 13.70 -17.89
N ASN A 11 -10.27 14.11 -17.22
CA ASN A 11 -10.25 14.31 -15.78
C ASN A 11 -10.32 13.01 -14.94
N TYR A 12 -10.87 11.93 -15.51
CA TYR A 12 -11.22 10.73 -14.73
C TYR A 12 -10.57 9.44 -15.22
N TYR A 13 -9.94 9.42 -16.40
CA TYR A 13 -9.30 8.23 -16.93
C TYR A 13 -8.21 7.70 -16.00
N ASP A 14 -7.23 8.53 -15.65
CA ASP A 14 -6.11 8.12 -14.79
C ASP A 14 -6.60 7.63 -13.43
N LYS A 15 -7.59 8.32 -12.84
CA LYS A 15 -8.21 7.94 -11.58
C LYS A 15 -8.89 6.57 -11.65
N VAL A 16 -9.58 6.26 -12.74
CA VAL A 16 -10.21 4.94 -12.96
C VAL A 16 -9.15 3.84 -13.04
N ILE A 17 -8.05 4.09 -13.73
CA ILE A 17 -6.95 3.12 -13.87
C ILE A 17 -6.22 2.92 -12.54
N GLU A 18 -5.97 3.98 -11.77
CA GLU A 18 -5.36 3.91 -10.44
C GLU A 18 -6.20 3.04 -9.49
N ILE A 19 -7.52 3.31 -9.42
CA ILE A 19 -8.44 2.51 -8.60
C ILE A 19 -8.41 1.05 -9.03
N TYR A 20 -8.43 0.79 -10.35
CA TYR A 20 -8.37 -0.57 -10.88
C TYR A 20 -7.08 -1.30 -10.48
N GLN A 21 -5.92 -0.65 -10.56
CA GLN A 21 -4.63 -1.25 -10.20
C GLN A 21 -4.48 -1.48 -8.68
N GLN A 22 -4.93 -0.54 -7.84
CA GLN A 22 -4.77 -0.63 -6.39
C GLN A 22 -5.75 -1.62 -5.74
N THR A 23 -6.98 -1.71 -6.27
CA THR A 23 -8.08 -2.45 -5.61
C THR A 23 -8.48 -3.73 -6.32
N GLY A 24 -8.13 -3.90 -7.60
CA GLY A 24 -8.61 -5.00 -8.44
C GLY A 24 -10.12 -4.96 -8.71
N TYR A 25 -10.79 -3.81 -8.49
CA TYR A 25 -12.23 -3.71 -8.64
C TYR A 25 -12.69 -3.83 -10.10
N THR A 26 -13.80 -4.54 -10.31
CA THR A 26 -14.43 -4.62 -11.63
C THR A 26 -15.05 -3.28 -12.02
N PRO A 27 -15.21 -3.00 -13.33
CA PRO A 27 -15.88 -1.78 -13.81
C PRO A 27 -17.26 -1.56 -13.17
N TYR A 28 -17.99 -2.65 -12.90
CA TYR A 28 -19.27 -2.61 -12.20
C TYR A 28 -19.13 -2.13 -10.75
N ARG A 29 -18.14 -2.65 -10.02
CA ARG A 29 -17.94 -2.32 -8.61
C ARG A 29 -17.51 -0.85 -8.45
N ILE A 30 -16.66 -0.35 -9.33
CA ILE A 30 -16.24 1.05 -9.38
C ILE A 30 -17.45 1.97 -9.62
N ALA A 31 -18.30 1.64 -10.59
CA ALA A 31 -19.50 2.42 -10.89
C ALA A 31 -20.54 2.34 -9.76
N LYS A 32 -20.77 1.15 -9.19
CA LYS A 32 -21.76 0.92 -8.12
C LYS A 32 -21.41 1.66 -6.83
N LEU A 33 -20.12 1.75 -6.51
CA LEU A 33 -19.63 2.47 -5.35
C LEU A 33 -19.54 4.00 -5.57
N GLY A 34 -19.83 4.49 -6.78
CA GLY A 34 -19.84 5.91 -7.07
C GLY A 34 -18.47 6.59 -6.93
N LEU A 35 -17.36 5.83 -7.04
CA LEU A 35 -16.00 6.34 -6.81
C LEU A 35 -15.59 7.42 -7.83
N VAL A 36 -16.24 7.39 -9.00
CA VAL A 36 -16.01 8.31 -10.11
C VAL A 36 -17.36 8.62 -10.77
N PRO A 37 -17.67 9.88 -11.12
CA PRO A 37 -18.92 10.27 -11.77
C PRO A 37 -18.90 9.95 -13.28
N VAL A 38 -18.56 8.71 -13.62
CA VAL A 38 -18.43 8.21 -14.99
C VAL A 38 -19.31 6.97 -15.16
N SER A 39 -19.90 6.81 -16.33
CA SER A 39 -20.78 5.67 -16.59
C SER A 39 -20.01 4.35 -16.54
N ARG A 40 -20.68 3.28 -16.11
CA ARG A 40 -20.10 1.92 -16.08
C ARG A 40 -19.49 1.51 -17.42
N HIS A 41 -20.14 1.90 -18.52
CA HIS A 41 -19.69 1.58 -19.88
C HIS A 41 -18.38 2.29 -20.20
N ALA A 42 -18.27 3.59 -19.90
CA ALA A 42 -17.02 4.33 -20.09
C ALA A 42 -15.88 3.76 -19.24
N ILE A 43 -16.14 3.39 -17.98
CA ILE A 43 -15.15 2.73 -17.12
C ILE A 43 -14.67 1.40 -17.73
N LYS A 44 -15.60 0.59 -18.26
CA LYS A 44 -15.29 -0.68 -18.92
C LYS A 44 -14.40 -0.46 -20.14
N ASP A 45 -14.76 0.48 -21.00
CA ASP A 45 -14.04 0.74 -22.26
C ASP A 45 -12.65 1.30 -21.98
N TRP A 46 -12.50 2.17 -20.98
CA TRP A 46 -11.20 2.71 -20.56
C TRP A 46 -10.28 1.63 -20.01
N ILE A 47 -10.79 0.72 -19.17
CA ILE A 47 -10.00 -0.40 -18.65
C ILE A 47 -9.63 -1.37 -19.78
N ALA A 48 -10.54 -1.64 -20.72
CA ALA A 48 -10.26 -2.50 -21.87
C ALA A 48 -9.15 -1.92 -22.76
N ASN A 49 -9.20 -0.63 -23.06
CA ASN A 49 -8.17 0.06 -23.83
C ASN A 49 -6.83 0.07 -23.08
N PHE A 50 -6.85 0.37 -21.77
CA PHE A 50 -5.65 0.32 -20.94
C PHE A 50 -4.99 -1.06 -20.94
N VAL A 51 -5.77 -2.14 -20.81
CA VAL A 51 -5.28 -3.52 -20.83
C VAL A 51 -4.72 -3.88 -22.21
N ALA A 52 -5.38 -3.47 -23.28
CA ALA A 52 -4.92 -3.70 -24.65
C ALA A 52 -3.61 -2.97 -24.97
N GLU A 53 -3.46 -1.72 -24.53
CA GLU A 53 -2.26 -0.90 -24.77
C GLU A 53 -1.06 -1.34 -23.92
N ASN A 54 -1.26 -1.75 -22.67
CA ASN A 54 -0.16 -2.06 -21.74
C ASN A 54 0.29 -3.52 -21.75
N GLY A 55 -0.25 -4.35 -22.65
CA GLY A 55 0.19 -5.75 -22.84
C GLY A 55 0.02 -6.67 -21.62
N LYS A 56 -0.52 -6.18 -20.52
CA LYS A 56 -0.80 -6.96 -19.31
C LYS A 56 -2.21 -7.53 -19.42
N VAL A 57 -2.31 -8.67 -20.10
CA VAL A 57 -3.43 -9.59 -19.91
C VAL A 57 -3.49 -9.99 -18.43
N SER A 58 -4.31 -9.28 -17.66
CA SER A 58 -5.12 -9.93 -16.63
C SER A 58 -6.45 -10.24 -17.30
N PRO A 59 -6.85 -11.52 -17.36
CA PRO A 59 -7.89 -11.91 -18.27
C PRO A 59 -9.22 -11.32 -17.79
N MET A 60 -9.89 -10.62 -18.69
CA MET A 60 -11.34 -10.58 -18.69
C MET A 60 -11.82 -12.00 -18.99
N THR A 61 -11.78 -12.89 -17.99
CA THR A 61 -12.49 -14.16 -18.07
C THR A 61 -13.90 -13.95 -17.56
N VAL A 62 -14.84 -13.94 -18.50
CA VAL A 62 -16.00 -14.84 -18.49
C VAL A 62 -16.28 -15.40 -17.09
N MET A 63 -17.28 -14.87 -16.39
CA MET A 63 -17.97 -15.52 -15.26
C MET A 63 -17.13 -16.58 -14.52
N GLN A 64 -15.97 -16.20 -13.98
CA GLN A 64 -15.28 -17.08 -13.05
C GLN A 64 -15.99 -16.90 -11.72
N LYS A 65 -16.80 -17.90 -11.37
CA LYS A 65 -17.02 -18.34 -9.99
C LYS A 65 -15.71 -18.08 -9.24
N PRO A 66 -15.73 -17.41 -8.06
CA PRO A 66 -14.51 -16.92 -7.40
C PRO A 66 -13.42 -17.94 -7.58
N GLN A 67 -12.35 -17.58 -8.29
CA GLN A 67 -11.16 -18.40 -8.33
C GLN A 67 -10.75 -18.51 -6.87
N ILE A 68 -11.12 -19.65 -6.30
CA ILE A 68 -10.53 -20.19 -5.11
C ILE A 68 -9.07 -20.35 -5.53
N THR A 69 -8.25 -19.31 -5.30
CA THR A 69 -6.89 -19.57 -4.83
C THR A 69 -7.08 -20.66 -3.81
N THR A 70 -6.54 -21.85 -4.08
CA THR A 70 -6.64 -22.99 -3.18
C THR A 70 -6.46 -22.46 -1.75
N PRO A 71 -7.30 -22.85 -0.78
CA PRO A 71 -7.20 -22.35 0.60
C PRO A 71 -5.76 -22.40 1.13
N GLN A 72 -4.98 -23.35 0.61
CA GLN A 72 -3.55 -23.53 0.81
C GLN A 72 -2.68 -22.33 0.41
N ALA A 73 -2.82 -21.76 -0.80
CA ALA A 73 -1.96 -20.65 -1.25
C ALA A 73 -2.23 -19.35 -0.48
N GLN A 74 -3.51 -19.05 -0.16
CA GLN A 74 -3.85 -17.94 0.74
C GLN A 74 -3.39 -18.20 2.17
N SER A 75 -3.46 -19.44 2.65
CA SER A 75 -2.97 -19.82 3.97
C SER A 75 -1.46 -19.63 4.09
N GLU A 76 -0.70 -20.03 3.07
CA GLU A 76 0.76 -19.89 3.03
C GLU A 76 1.18 -18.42 3.01
N GLU A 77 0.51 -17.58 2.21
CA GLU A 77 0.78 -16.13 2.19
C GLU A 77 0.47 -15.49 3.55
N VAL A 78 -0.68 -15.82 4.16
CA VAL A 78 -1.06 -15.32 5.49
C VAL A 78 -0.09 -15.79 6.57
N GLU A 79 0.41 -17.02 6.51
CA GLU A 79 1.41 -17.51 7.44
C GLU A 79 2.76 -16.79 7.26
N ASN A 80 3.20 -16.58 6.03
CA ASN A 80 4.43 -15.85 5.73
C ASN A 80 4.35 -14.40 6.20
N LEU A 81 3.21 -13.74 5.99
CA LEU A 81 2.95 -12.40 6.51
C LEU A 81 2.97 -12.38 8.05
N LYS A 82 2.32 -13.32 8.72
CA LYS A 82 2.35 -13.44 10.19
C LYS A 82 3.77 -13.66 10.74
N LYS A 83 4.58 -14.50 10.08
CA LYS A 83 5.98 -14.71 10.44
C LYS A 83 6.77 -13.41 10.32
N ARG A 84 6.58 -12.67 9.24
CA ARG A 84 7.26 -11.39 9.03
C ARG A 84 6.87 -10.34 10.07
N VAL A 85 5.58 -10.25 10.42
CA VAL A 85 5.11 -9.35 11.48
C VAL A 85 5.78 -9.69 12.80
N LYS A 86 5.78 -10.97 13.21
CA LYS A 86 6.42 -11.41 14.46
C LYS A 86 7.93 -11.11 14.49
N GLU A 87 8.61 -11.28 13.37
CA GLU A 87 10.03 -10.97 13.24
C GLU A 87 10.29 -9.46 13.41
N LEU A 88 9.50 -8.62 12.73
CA LEU A 88 9.60 -7.16 12.82
C LEU A 88 9.29 -6.66 14.24
N GLU A 89 8.28 -7.20 14.91
CA GLU A 89 7.96 -6.90 16.31
C GLU A 89 9.10 -7.28 17.26
N ALA A 90 9.81 -8.39 17.00
CA ALA A 90 10.97 -8.79 17.79
C ALA A 90 12.15 -7.83 17.58
N GLN A 91 12.41 -7.42 16.33
CA GLN A 91 13.44 -6.43 16.01
C GLN A 91 13.14 -5.07 16.66
N LEU A 92 11.87 -4.65 16.64
CA LEU A 92 11.44 -3.41 17.26
C LEU A 92 11.70 -3.44 18.77
N ARG A 93 11.22 -4.48 19.47
CA ARG A 93 11.47 -4.62 20.91
C ARG A 93 12.96 -4.63 21.25
N GLN A 94 13.78 -5.30 20.44
CA GLN A 94 15.23 -5.32 20.66
C GLN A 94 15.86 -3.92 20.49
N ALA A 95 15.36 -3.13 19.53
CA ALA A 95 15.82 -1.77 19.30
C ALA A 95 15.41 -0.83 20.45
N GLU A 96 14.17 -0.95 20.93
CA GLU A 96 13.65 -0.20 22.08
C GLU A 96 14.48 -0.48 23.35
N ILE A 97 14.69 -1.76 23.69
CA ILE A 97 15.52 -2.14 24.86
C ILE A 97 16.94 -1.60 24.73
N LYS A 98 17.54 -1.66 23.53
CA LYS A 98 18.88 -1.09 23.31
C LYS A 98 18.89 0.42 23.50
N ALA A 99 17.88 1.13 23.01
CA ALA A 99 17.76 2.56 23.17
C ALA A 99 17.62 2.95 24.66
N GLU A 100 16.72 2.28 25.38
CA GLU A 100 16.54 2.48 26.82
C GLU A 100 17.83 2.20 27.60
N PHE A 101 18.52 1.11 27.29
CA PHE A 101 19.79 0.77 27.91
C PHE A 101 20.87 1.83 27.67
N TYR A 102 20.99 2.35 26.45
CA TYR A 102 21.96 3.41 26.15
C TYR A 102 21.60 4.71 26.86
N ASP A 103 20.33 5.07 26.95
CA ASP A 103 19.87 6.24 27.70
C ASP A 103 20.22 6.11 29.19
N GLU A 104 20.01 4.94 29.79
CA GLU A 104 20.39 4.70 31.20
C GLU A 104 21.91 4.69 31.41
N MET A 105 22.68 4.14 30.47
CA MET A 105 24.14 4.19 30.53
C MET A 105 24.65 5.63 30.47
N ILE A 106 24.00 6.49 29.67
CA ILE A 106 24.28 7.93 29.63
C ILE A 106 23.95 8.55 30.98
N ASN A 107 22.77 8.29 31.55
CA ASN A 107 22.37 8.83 32.87
C ASN A 107 23.41 8.50 33.96
N VAL A 108 23.85 7.23 34.02
CA VAL A 108 24.87 6.78 34.99
C VAL A 108 26.20 7.49 34.77
N ALA A 109 26.64 7.64 33.52
CA ALA A 109 27.89 8.32 33.18
C ALA A 109 27.85 9.82 33.53
N GLU A 110 26.78 10.53 33.17
CA GLU A 110 26.60 11.93 33.52
C GLU A 110 26.56 12.13 35.05
N ALA A 111 25.88 11.25 35.78
CA ALA A 111 25.80 11.30 37.23
C ALA A 111 27.16 11.08 37.91
N LYS A 112 27.97 10.13 37.39
CA LYS A 112 29.27 9.74 37.95
C LYS A 112 30.37 10.74 37.62
N PHE A 113 30.45 11.18 36.37
CA PHE A 113 31.55 12.01 35.87
C PHE A 113 31.22 13.51 35.84
N LYS A 114 29.95 13.90 36.04
CA LYS A 114 29.49 15.30 36.03
C LYS A 114 29.76 16.03 34.71
N ILE A 115 29.84 15.29 33.60
CA ILE A 115 30.01 15.81 32.25
C ILE A 115 28.69 15.62 31.50
N PRO A 116 28.12 16.67 30.87
CA PRO A 116 26.93 16.53 30.05
C PRO A 116 27.28 15.86 28.71
N ILE A 117 26.78 14.65 28.49
CA ILE A 117 26.96 13.88 27.26
C ILE A 117 25.80 14.17 26.30
N ARG A 118 24.58 14.27 26.82
CA ARG A 118 23.39 14.61 26.04
C ARG A 118 23.39 16.10 25.68
N LYS A 119 23.00 16.42 24.44
CA LYS A 119 22.69 17.80 24.05
C LYS A 119 21.54 18.33 24.90
N LYS A 120 21.69 19.51 25.51
CA LYS A 120 20.59 20.19 26.20
C LYS A 120 19.52 20.57 25.18
N ALA A 121 18.28 20.12 25.40
CA ALA A 121 17.12 20.52 24.61
C ALA A 121 16.89 22.03 24.82
N GLY A 122 17.33 22.87 23.88
CA GLY A 122 17.23 24.32 24.01
C GLY A 122 18.31 25.15 23.31
N ALA A 123 19.34 24.54 22.71
CA ALA A 123 20.20 25.29 21.80
C ALA A 123 19.40 25.63 20.53
N LYS A 124 18.81 26.84 20.50
CA LYS A 124 18.24 27.43 19.28
C LYS A 124 19.27 27.35 18.16
N GLN A 125 18.86 26.84 17.00
CA GLN A 125 19.62 26.98 15.76
C GLN A 125 19.69 28.44 15.34
#